data_AF-A0A482D3R6-F1
#
_entry.id   AF-A0A482D3R6-F1
#
_cell.length_a   1.000
_cell.length_b   1.000
_cell.length_c   1.000
_cell.angle_alpha   90.00
_cell.angle_beta   90.00
_cell.angle_gamma   90.00
#
_symmetry.space_group_name_H-M   'P 1'
#
loop_
_entity.id
_entity.type
_entity.pdbx_description
1 polymer ?
#
loop_
_entity_poly.entity_id
_entity_poly.type
_entity_poly.pdbx_seq_one_letter_code
_entity_poly.pdbx_strand_id
1 'polypeptide(L)'
;MRLFKHGDVLAVAVPDSLSKKLGLKEGDDYAFVELSEGVLGLVNRSLAEKAGPAKKPKTGADYLILNSEDEARQLSKGLAEKIKCGDVVGVRGFDKRFYVVSRDYLEKTAPVVKEAAGGGAELKTIASRSKLAPDACLAVLTVLQEEGEVIEKKRGFYSVVV
;
A
#
# COMPACT_ATOMS: atom_id res chain seq x y z
N MET A 1 -9.97 -28.29 -5.83
CA MET A 1 -8.81 -28.58 -6.71
C MET A 1 -8.02 -29.72 -6.09
N ARG A 2 -7.32 -30.51 -6.90
CA ARG A 2 -6.41 -31.55 -6.40
C ARG A 2 -5.07 -31.42 -7.11
N LEU A 3 -3.98 -31.58 -6.37
CA LEU A 3 -2.65 -31.73 -6.94
C LEU A 3 -2.38 -33.21 -7.11
N PHE A 4 -1.85 -33.60 -8.26
CA PHE A 4 -1.46 -34.99 -8.51
C PHE A 4 -0.28 -35.03 -9.48
N LYS A 5 0.52 -36.10 -9.39
CA LYS A 5 1.61 -36.33 -10.32
C LYS A 5 1.04 -36.91 -11.62
N HIS A 6 1.43 -36.35 -12.76
CA HIS A 6 1.08 -36.86 -14.08
C HIS A 6 2.37 -36.97 -14.91
N GLY A 7 2.87 -38.19 -15.12
CA GLY A 7 4.22 -38.37 -15.64
C GLY A 7 5.26 -37.72 -14.74
N ASP A 8 6.10 -36.86 -15.31
CA ASP A 8 7.16 -36.14 -14.58
C ASP A 8 6.76 -34.71 -14.16
N VAL A 9 5.48 -34.34 -14.32
CA VAL A 9 4.98 -33.02 -13.93
C VAL A 9 3.95 -33.09 -12.79
N LEU A 10 3.82 -31.99 -12.06
CA LEU A 10 2.76 -31.78 -11.09
C LEU A 10 1.56 -31.13 -11.80
N ALA A 11 0.41 -31.79 -11.78
CA ALA A 11 -0.81 -31.33 -12.39
C ALA A 11 -1.81 -30.81 -11.34
N VAL A 12 -2.58 -29.79 -11.73
CA VAL A 12 -3.69 -29.25 -10.94
C VAL A 12 -5.01 -29.63 -11.60
N ALA A 13 -5.86 -30.38 -10.90
CA ALA A 13 -7.24 -30.58 -11.31
C ALA A 13 -8.07 -29.34 -10.96
N VAL A 14 -8.42 -28.56 -11.98
CA VAL A 14 -9.31 -27.40 -11.89
C VAL A 14 -10.71 -27.80 -12.39
N PRO A 15 -11.79 -27.60 -11.62
CA PRO A 15 -13.14 -27.86 -12.09
C PRO A 15 -13.47 -27.05 -13.36
N ASP A 16 -14.21 -27.63 -14.30
CA ASP A 16 -14.58 -26.99 -15.57
C ASP A 16 -15.31 -25.64 -15.38
N SER A 17 -16.17 -25.54 -14.35
CA SER A 17 -16.84 -24.29 -13.99
C SER A 17 -15.87 -23.17 -13.60
N LEU A 18 -14.79 -23.51 -12.90
CA LEU A 18 -13.77 -22.55 -12.49
C LEU A 18 -12.85 -22.21 -13.68
N SER A 19 -12.50 -23.20 -14.50
CA SER A 19 -11.73 -23.01 -15.73
C SER A 19 -12.40 -21.99 -16.65
N LYS A 20 -13.70 -22.17 -16.94
CA LYS A 20 -14.48 -21.24 -17.79
C LYS A 20 -14.59 -19.85 -17.18
N LYS A 21 -14.86 -19.76 -15.87
CA LYS A 21 -14.97 -18.47 -15.17
C LYS A 21 -13.66 -17.68 -15.19
N LEU A 22 -12.53 -18.36 -15.06
CA LEU A 22 -11.20 -17.76 -15.04
C LEU A 22 -10.59 -17.63 -16.45
N GLY A 23 -11.23 -18.18 -17.48
CA GLY A 23 -10.73 -18.17 -18.86
C GLY A 23 -9.47 -19.02 -19.07
N LEU A 24 -9.26 -20.05 -18.24
CA LEU A 24 -8.10 -20.95 -18.36
C LEU A 24 -8.26 -21.83 -19.60
N LYS A 25 -7.20 -21.93 -20.41
CA LYS A 25 -7.16 -22.82 -21.58
C LYS A 25 -5.99 -23.78 -21.47
N GLU A 26 -6.17 -24.98 -22.03
CA GLU A 26 -5.06 -25.91 -22.21
C GLU A 26 -3.99 -25.28 -23.11
N GLY A 27 -2.73 -25.38 -22.72
CA GLY A 27 -1.59 -24.78 -23.43
C GLY A 27 -1.26 -23.33 -23.07
N ASP A 28 -2.07 -22.67 -22.24
CA ASP A 28 -1.70 -21.36 -21.69
C ASP A 28 -0.49 -21.46 -20.75
N ASP A 29 0.39 -20.47 -20.80
CA ASP A 29 1.57 -20.39 -19.93
C ASP A 29 1.24 -19.65 -18.61
N TYR A 30 1.27 -20.41 -17.51
CA TYR A 30 1.06 -19.90 -16.16
C TYR A 30 2.30 -20.12 -15.27
N ALA A 31 2.51 -19.21 -14.34
CA ALA A 31 3.48 -19.34 -13.26
C ALA A 31 2.77 -19.36 -11.91
N PHE A 32 3.29 -20.16 -10.97
CA PHE A 32 2.96 -20.00 -9.56
C PHE A 32 3.81 -18.88 -8.96
N VAL A 33 3.16 -18.01 -8.19
CA VAL A 33 3.83 -16.97 -7.40
C VAL A 33 3.35 -17.07 -5.96
N GLU A 34 4.27 -17.04 -5.02
CA GLU A 34 3.92 -16.97 -3.61
C GLU A 34 3.48 -15.54 -3.26
N LEU A 35 2.24 -15.44 -2.79
CA LEU A 35 1.62 -14.17 -2.38
C LEU A 35 1.90 -13.90 -0.89
N SER A 36 1.85 -14.95 -0.08
CA SER A 36 2.22 -15.01 1.33
C SER A 36 2.56 -16.45 1.71
N GLU A 37 3.07 -16.68 2.92
CA GLU A 37 3.42 -18.03 3.41
C GLU A 37 2.26 -19.01 3.19
N GLY A 38 2.51 -20.04 2.38
CA GLY A 38 1.53 -21.09 2.07
C GLY A 38 0.40 -20.70 1.11
N VAL A 39 0.41 -19.49 0.55
CA VAL A 39 -0.59 -18.99 -0.41
C VAL A 39 0.05 -18.76 -1.77
N LEU A 40 -0.30 -19.60 -2.73
CA LEU A 40 0.16 -19.51 -4.12
C LEU A 40 -0.92 -18.92 -5.02
N GLY A 41 -0.54 -17.93 -5.81
CA GLY A 41 -1.32 -17.42 -6.94
C GLY A 41 -0.88 -18.08 -8.25
N LEU A 42 -1.83 -18.35 -9.14
CA LEU A 42 -1.56 -18.77 -10.51
C LEU A 42 -1.70 -17.55 -11.43
N VAL A 43 -0.65 -17.20 -12.16
CA VAL A 43 -0.61 -15.97 -12.96
C VAL A 43 -0.23 -16.30 -14.40
N ASN A 44 -1.02 -15.78 -15.35
CA ASN A 44 -0.72 -15.94 -16.78
C ASN A 44 0.54 -15.13 -17.11
N ARG A 45 1.59 -15.80 -17.62
CA ARG A 45 2.89 -15.13 -17.89
C ARG A 45 2.78 -14.03 -18.93
N SER A 46 2.01 -14.27 -20.00
CA SER A 46 1.82 -13.28 -21.06
C SER A 46 1.13 -12.00 -20.57
N LEU A 47 0.29 -12.11 -19.53
CA LEU A 47 -0.33 -10.96 -18.87
C LEU A 47 0.61 -10.32 -17.85
N ALA A 48 1.39 -11.11 -17.12
CA ALA A 48 2.36 -10.61 -16.15
C ALA A 48 3.46 -9.75 -16.79
N GLU A 49 3.95 -10.15 -17.98
CA GLU A 49 4.95 -9.38 -18.74
C GLU A 49 4.39 -8.04 -19.21
N LYS A 50 3.10 -7.99 -19.59
CA LYS A 50 2.42 -6.76 -20.03
C LYS A 50 2.00 -5.85 -18.89
N ALA A 51 1.71 -6.41 -17.72
CA ALA A 51 1.28 -5.65 -16.54
C ALA A 51 2.43 -4.85 -15.89
N GLY A 52 3.68 -5.08 -16.32
CA GLY A 52 4.85 -4.64 -15.59
C GLY A 52 4.94 -5.37 -14.23
N PRO A 53 6.03 -5.18 -13.47
CA PRO A 53 6.08 -5.72 -12.11
C PRO A 53 4.91 -5.10 -11.33
N ALA A 54 3.95 -5.93 -10.92
CA ALA A 54 2.97 -5.54 -9.92
C ALA A 54 3.79 -4.96 -8.76
N LYS A 55 3.69 -3.63 -8.55
CA LYS A 55 4.34 -2.97 -7.42
C LYS A 55 3.71 -3.60 -6.19
N LYS A 56 4.33 -4.68 -5.68
CA LYS A 56 4.07 -5.15 -4.32
C LYS A 56 4.20 -3.87 -3.47
N PRO A 57 3.20 -3.52 -2.65
CA PRO A 57 3.43 -2.52 -1.63
C PRO A 57 4.66 -3.04 -0.89
N LYS A 58 5.77 -2.28 -0.94
CA LYS A 58 7.01 -2.66 -0.26
C LYS A 58 6.59 -2.94 1.18
N THR A 59 6.57 -4.20 1.59
CA THR A 59 6.13 -4.66 2.91
C THR A 59 7.14 -4.29 4.01
N GLY A 60 8.04 -3.35 3.73
CA GLY A 60 8.89 -2.62 4.67
C GLY A 60 8.97 -1.13 4.33
N ALA A 61 7.96 -0.58 3.63
CA ALA A 61 7.82 0.86 3.54
C ALA A 61 7.17 1.34 4.83
N ASP A 62 7.84 2.27 5.51
CA ASP A 62 7.38 2.92 6.73
C ASP A 62 6.04 3.68 6.57
N TYR A 63 5.55 3.79 5.34
CA TYR A 63 4.28 4.38 5.00
C TYR A 63 3.64 3.66 3.80
N LEU A 64 2.32 3.80 3.67
CA LEU A 64 1.51 3.26 2.58
C LEU A 64 0.33 4.18 2.28
N ILE A 65 0.02 4.35 0.99
CA ILE A 65 -1.15 5.11 0.52
C ILE A 65 -2.02 4.16 -0.30
N LEU A 66 -3.29 4.06 0.06
CA LEU A 66 -4.29 3.23 -0.61
C LEU A 66 -5.36 4.10 -1.24
N ASN A 67 -5.78 3.73 -2.45
CA ASN A 67 -6.79 4.46 -3.21
C ASN A 67 -8.19 3.83 -3.10
N SER A 68 -8.28 2.60 -2.60
CA SER A 68 -9.52 1.84 -2.50
C SER A 68 -9.88 1.55 -1.04
N GLU A 69 -11.17 1.66 -0.74
CA GLU A 69 -11.72 1.29 0.57
C GLU A 69 -11.62 -0.22 0.82
N ASP A 70 -11.73 -1.05 -0.22
CA ASP A 70 -11.60 -2.50 -0.10
C ASP A 70 -10.17 -2.91 0.29
N GLU A 71 -9.16 -2.29 -0.32
CA GLU A 71 -7.75 -2.51 0.02
C GLU A 71 -7.47 -2.08 1.47
N ALA A 72 -7.97 -0.91 1.87
CA ALA A 72 -7.82 -0.40 3.23
C ALA A 72 -8.49 -1.31 4.26
N ARG A 73 -9.68 -1.84 3.95
CA ARG A 73 -10.40 -2.77 4.82
C ARG A 73 -9.66 -4.09 4.98
N GLN A 74 -9.08 -4.63 3.91
CA GLN A 74 -8.27 -5.85 3.98
C GLN A 74 -6.98 -5.62 4.79
N LEU A 75 -6.28 -4.52 4.52
CA LEU A 75 -5.06 -4.17 5.25
C LEU A 75 -5.34 -3.93 6.73
N SER A 76 -6.43 -3.24 7.07
CA SER A 76 -6.84 -2.96 8.45
C SER A 76 -7.08 -4.27 9.24
N LYS A 77 -7.64 -5.30 8.61
CA LYS A 77 -7.76 -6.63 9.25
C LYS A 77 -6.40 -7.25 9.55
N GLY A 78 -5.45 -7.15 8.63
CA GLY A 78 -4.10 -7.68 8.81
C GLY A 78 -3.24 -6.88 9.80
N LEU A 79 -3.51 -5.58 9.95
CA LEU A 79 -2.80 -4.68 10.87
C LEU A 79 -3.58 -4.40 12.17
N ALA A 80 -4.67 -5.13 12.43
CA ALA A 80 -5.58 -4.83 13.55
C ALA A 80 -4.87 -4.81 14.91
N GLU A 81 -3.95 -5.74 15.15
CA GLU A 81 -3.15 -5.76 16.39
C GLU A 81 -2.18 -4.59 16.46
N LYS A 82 -1.49 -4.28 15.36
CA LYS A 82 -0.55 -3.16 15.25
C LYS A 82 -1.20 -1.79 15.44
N ILE A 83 -2.42 -1.63 14.93
CA ILE A 83 -3.22 -0.41 15.12
C ILE A 83 -3.67 -0.32 16.59
N LYS A 84 -4.06 -1.44 17.21
CA LYS A 84 -4.48 -1.47 18.62
C LYS A 84 -3.34 -1.15 19.59
N CYS A 85 -2.12 -1.62 19.33
CA CYS A 85 -0.96 -1.30 20.17
C CYS A 85 -0.33 0.07 19.83
N GLY A 86 -0.78 0.73 18.76
CA GLY A 86 -0.30 2.06 18.37
C GLY A 86 0.97 2.06 17.52
N ASP A 87 1.45 0.89 17.08
CA ASP A 87 2.64 0.76 16.22
C ASP A 87 2.40 1.35 14.82
N VAL A 88 1.14 1.49 14.41
CA VAL A 88 0.74 1.98 13.10
C VAL A 88 -0.43 2.95 13.25
N VAL A 89 -0.34 4.09 12.57
CA VAL A 89 -1.40 5.09 12.49
C VAL A 89 -2.03 5.03 11.09
N GLY A 90 -3.35 4.90 11.04
CA GLY A 90 -4.12 4.88 9.80
C GLY A 90 -5.16 5.99 9.78
N VAL A 91 -5.13 6.86 8.76
CA VAL A 91 -6.07 7.98 8.60
C VAL A 91 -6.69 8.01 7.22
N ARG A 92 -7.93 8.49 7.11
CA ARG A 92 -8.62 8.69 5.82
C ARG A 92 -8.54 10.18 5.46
N GLY A 93 -7.82 10.50 4.39
CA GLY A 93 -7.71 11.87 3.91
C GLY A 93 -9.00 12.38 3.26
N PHE A 94 -9.12 13.71 3.14
CA PHE A 94 -10.23 14.38 2.46
C PHE A 94 -10.38 14.00 0.98
N ASP A 95 -9.30 13.56 0.36
CA ASP A 95 -9.25 13.03 -1.00
C ASP A 95 -9.77 11.59 -1.14
N LYS A 96 -10.34 11.04 -0.05
CA LYS A 96 -10.85 9.67 0.07
C LYS A 96 -9.77 8.59 -0.03
N ARG A 97 -8.49 8.94 0.03
CA ARG A 97 -7.38 7.98 0.13
C ARG A 97 -7.11 7.63 1.60
N PHE A 98 -6.51 6.47 1.81
CA PHE A 98 -6.14 5.99 3.13
C PHE A 98 -4.62 6.02 3.28
N TYR A 99 -4.16 6.62 4.36
CA TYR A 99 -2.76 6.81 4.67
C TYR A 99 -2.42 6.00 5.90
N VAL A 100 -1.41 5.17 5.79
CA VAL A 100 -0.95 4.30 6.88
C VAL A 100 0.53 4.59 7.09
N VAL A 101 0.93 4.90 8.31
CA VAL A 101 2.31 5.28 8.65
C VAL A 101 2.72 4.54 9.92
N SER A 102 3.93 3.98 9.97
CA SER A 102 4.46 3.39 11.20
C SER A 102 4.76 4.48 12.23
N ARG A 103 4.55 4.18 13.51
CA ARG A 103 4.77 5.11 14.61
C ARG A 103 6.22 5.59 14.66
N ASP A 104 7.18 4.66 14.56
CA ASP A 104 8.61 4.95 14.54
C ASP A 104 9.00 5.94 13.45
N TYR A 105 8.40 5.81 12.26
CA TYR A 105 8.69 6.70 11.15
C TYR A 105 8.03 8.06 11.32
N LEU A 106 6.79 8.08 11.80
CA LEU A 106 6.09 9.32 12.12
C LEU A 106 6.88 10.13 13.15
N GLU A 107 7.34 9.51 14.23
CA GLU A 107 8.11 10.19 15.29
C GLU A 107 9.45 10.74 14.78
N LYS A 108 10.14 10.01 13.90
CA LYS A 108 11.38 10.47 13.28
C LYS A 108 11.18 11.61 12.28
N THR A 109 10.11 11.56 11.50
CA THR A 109 9.93 12.46 10.34
C THR A 109 9.04 13.67 10.63
N ALA A 110 8.09 13.56 11.56
CA ALA A 110 7.18 14.65 11.92
C ALA A 110 7.89 15.94 12.33
N PRO A 111 8.95 15.95 13.17
CA PRO A 111 9.65 17.19 13.53
C PRO A 111 10.24 17.90 12.30
N VAL A 112 10.86 17.14 11.40
CA VAL A 112 11.49 17.65 10.18
C VAL A 112 10.45 18.19 9.20
N VAL A 113 9.31 17.50 9.07
CA VAL A 113 8.20 17.93 8.22
C VAL A 113 7.54 19.20 8.77
N LYS A 114 7.34 19.30 10.08
CA LYS A 114 6.81 20.50 10.73
C LYS A 114 7.72 21.71 10.57
N GLU A 115 9.03 21.53 10.79
CA GLU A 115 10.03 22.57 10.56
C GLU A 115 10.03 23.04 9.10
N ALA A 116 9.97 22.10 8.14
CA ALA A 116 9.93 22.40 6.72
C ALA A 116 8.65 23.13 6.28
N ALA A 117 7.51 22.83 6.92
CA ALA A 117 6.23 23.49 6.71
C ALA A 117 6.22 24.91 7.30
N GLY A 118 6.75 25.09 8.51
CA GLY A 118 6.89 26.39 9.18
C GLY A 118 5.59 27.22 9.13
N GLY A 119 5.71 28.49 8.71
CA GLY A 119 4.58 29.42 8.53
C GLY A 119 3.70 29.17 7.30
N GLY A 120 3.99 28.13 6.52
CA GLY A 120 3.28 27.81 5.28
C GLY A 120 4.22 27.46 4.13
N ALA A 121 4.07 26.27 3.56
CA ALA A 121 4.79 25.88 2.34
C ALA A 121 3.99 24.89 1.48
N GLU A 122 4.33 24.82 0.19
CA GLU A 122 3.78 23.81 -0.72
C GLU A 122 4.39 22.43 -0.48
N LEU A 123 3.61 21.36 -0.71
CA LEU A 123 4.05 19.96 -0.54
C LEU A 123 5.40 19.67 -1.20
N LYS A 124 5.63 20.14 -2.44
CA LYS A 124 6.89 19.92 -3.17
C LYS A 124 8.09 20.56 -2.45
N THR A 125 7.87 21.73 -1.88
CA THR A 125 8.88 22.48 -1.12
C THR A 125 9.16 21.80 0.20
N ILE A 126 8.13 21.36 0.92
CA ILE A 126 8.26 20.62 2.19
C ILE A 126 9.00 19.30 1.95
N ALA A 127 8.63 18.53 0.92
CA ALA A 127 9.30 17.28 0.55
C ALA A 127 10.79 17.50 0.23
N SER A 128 11.10 18.55 -0.54
CA SER A 128 12.48 18.90 -0.87
C SER A 128 13.30 19.29 0.37
N ARG A 129 12.73 20.10 1.27
CA ARG A 129 13.40 20.54 2.51
C ARG A 129 13.60 19.40 3.51
N SER A 130 12.60 18.55 3.67
CA SER A 130 12.63 17.38 4.56
C SER A 130 13.41 16.19 3.98
N LYS A 131 13.80 16.26 2.69
CA LYS A 131 14.46 15.19 1.94
C LYS A 131 13.64 13.90 1.91
N LEU A 132 12.31 14.03 1.90
CA LEU A 132 11.38 12.92 1.81
C LEU A 132 10.79 12.80 0.40
N ALA A 133 10.39 11.58 0.03
CA ALA A 133 9.59 11.39 -1.16
C ALA A 133 8.25 12.16 -1.02
N PRO A 134 7.70 12.75 -2.10
CA PRO A 134 6.45 13.52 -2.02
C PRO A 134 5.30 12.75 -1.39
N ASP A 135 5.17 11.45 -1.70
CA ASP A 135 4.13 10.59 -1.14
C ASP A 135 4.34 10.32 0.36
N ALA A 136 5.59 10.13 0.78
CA ALA A 136 5.92 9.93 2.20
C ALA A 136 5.62 11.19 3.02
N CYS A 137 6.01 12.35 2.48
CA CYS A 137 5.74 13.65 3.07
C CYS A 137 4.23 13.91 3.16
N LEU A 138 3.47 13.55 2.11
CA LEU A 138 2.02 13.68 2.10
C LEU A 138 1.37 12.81 3.18
N ALA A 139 1.79 11.55 3.30
CA ALA A 139 1.26 10.64 4.31
C ALA A 139 1.47 11.17 5.73
N VAL A 140 2.68 11.66 6.03
CA VAL A 140 3.00 12.28 7.32
C VAL A 140 2.16 13.54 7.55
N LEU A 141 2.06 14.43 6.55
CA LEU A 141 1.24 15.65 6.66
C LEU A 141 -0.24 15.35 6.90
N THR A 142 -0.79 14.30 6.26
CA THR A 142 -2.20 13.91 6.49
C THR A 142 -2.42 13.39 7.90
N VAL A 143 -1.48 12.62 8.46
CA VAL A 143 -1.56 12.18 9.86
C VAL A 143 -1.50 13.38 10.80
N LEU A 144 -0.52 14.28 10.61
CA LEU A 144 -0.39 15.50 11.43
C LEU A 144 -1.58 16.44 11.31
N GLN A 145 -2.27 16.43 10.17
CA GLN A 145 -3.50 17.20 9.97
C GLN A 145 -4.68 16.65 10.78
N GLU A 146 -4.80 15.33 10.87
CA GLU A 146 -5.81 14.67 11.70
C GLU A 146 -5.53 14.90 13.20
N GLU A 147 -4.25 14.94 13.60
CA GLU A 147 -3.83 15.27 14.97
C GLU A 147 -3.97 16.76 15.31
N GLY A 148 -4.27 17.62 14.32
CA GLY A 148 -4.43 19.06 14.50
C GLY A 148 -3.12 19.84 14.65
N GLU A 149 -1.96 19.21 14.38
CA GLU A 149 -0.65 19.87 14.45
C GLU A 149 -0.34 20.69 13.19
N VAL A 150 -0.93 20.30 12.05
CA VAL A 150 -0.75 20.95 10.74
C VAL A 150 -2.11 21.24 10.13
N ILE A 151 -2.24 22.38 9.44
CA ILE A 151 -3.44 22.73 8.69
C ILE A 151 -3.12 22.99 7.22
N GLU A 152 -3.96 22.47 6.32
CA GLU A 152 -3.92 22.78 4.89
C GLU A 152 -4.72 24.06 4.63
N LYS A 153 -4.05 25.21 4.44
CA LYS A 153 -4.71 26.51 4.23
C LYS A 153 -5.36 26.61 2.84
N LYS A 154 -4.75 25.97 1.85
CA LYS A 154 -5.22 25.84 0.46
C LYS A 154 -4.66 24.55 -0.11
N ARG A 155 -5.27 24.03 -1.18
CA ARG A 155 -4.89 22.75 -1.79
C ARG A 155 -3.37 22.68 -2.04
N GLY A 156 -2.70 21.73 -1.38
CA GLY A 156 -1.26 21.49 -1.45
C GLY A 156 -0.37 22.41 -0.61
N PHE A 157 -0.94 23.28 0.23
CA PHE A 157 -0.20 24.26 1.04
C PHE A 157 -0.48 24.08 2.54
N TYR A 158 0.56 23.73 3.29
CA TYR A 158 0.47 23.28 4.68
C TYR A 158 1.21 24.25 5.60
N SER A 159 0.65 24.51 6.78
CA SER A 159 1.21 25.37 7.83
C SER A 159 1.09 24.67 9.17
N VAL A 160 2.06 24.84 10.06
CA VAL A 160 1.94 24.38 11.45
C VAL A 160 0.87 25.22 12.15
N VAL A 161 0.03 24.57 12.96
CA VAL A 161 -0.93 25.25 13.84
C VAL A 161 -0.15 25.75 15.06
N VAL A 162 -0.13 27.07 15.26
CA VAL A 162 0.55 27.75 16.37
C VAL A 162 -0.46 28.06 17.47
#